data_AF-A0A5K1A797-F1
#
_entry.id   AF-A0A5K1A797-F1
#
_cell.length_a   1.000
_cell.length_b   1.000
_cell.length_c   1.000
_cell.angle_alpha   90.00
_cell.angle_beta   90.00
_cell.angle_gamma   90.00
#
_symmetry.space_group_name_H-M   'P 1'
#
loop_
_entity.id
_entity.type
_entity.pdbx_description
1 polymer ?
#
loop_
_entity_poly.entity_id
_entity_poly.type
_entity_poly.pdbx_seq_one_letter_code
_entity_poly.pdbx_strand_id
1 'polypeptide(L)' 'IAETQKNACIAAENASVYYDTANLEPPILTIEDAVLRSSFFHAPPFFVPQQIGCFSRGMSEADHTIHSAE' A
#
# COMPACT_ATOMS: atom_id res chain seq x y z
N ILE A 1 23.22 -7.63 -20.09
CA ILE A 1 23.98 -8.73 -19.43
C ILE A 1 25.45 -8.40 -19.60
N ALA A 2 26.24 -8.50 -18.54
CA ALA A 2 27.68 -8.25 -18.59
C ALA A 2 28.42 -9.28 -17.74
N GLU A 3 29.71 -9.47 -18.04
CA GLU A 3 30.56 -10.49 -17.41
C GLU A 3 30.86 -10.21 -15.93
N THR A 4 30.86 -8.95 -15.52
CA THR A 4 31.09 -8.54 -14.13
C THR A 4 29.98 -7.60 -13.67
N GLN A 5 29.70 -7.60 -12.36
CA GLN A 5 28.75 -6.66 -11.74
C GLN A 5 29.15 -5.20 -12.06
N LYS A 6 30.44 -4.87 -12.00
CA LYS A 6 30.96 -3.54 -12.32
C LYS A 6 30.58 -3.10 -13.73
N ASN A 7 30.78 -3.98 -14.72
CA ASN A 7 30.44 -3.68 -16.11
C ASN A 7 28.91 -3.58 -16.30
N ALA A 8 28.13 -4.38 -15.58
CA ALA A 8 26.67 -4.29 -15.60
C ALA A 8 26.15 -2.97 -15.01
N CYS A 9 26.73 -2.49 -13.89
CA CYS A 9 26.38 -1.21 -13.29
C CYS A 9 26.68 -0.05 -14.24
N ILE A 10 27.88 0.00 -14.83
CA ILE A 10 28.24 1.03 -15.80
C ILE A 10 27.25 1.03 -16.98
N ALA A 11 26.96 -0.15 -17.54
CA ALA A 11 26.01 -0.24 -18.65
C ALA A 11 24.58 0.21 -18.26
N ALA A 12 24.12 -0.12 -17.04
CA ALA A 12 22.81 0.24 -16.55
C ALA A 12 22.69 1.75 -16.27
N GLU A 13 23.70 2.37 -15.66
CA GLU A 13 23.73 3.81 -15.37
C GLU A 13 23.71 4.67 -16.64
N ASN A 14 24.27 4.15 -17.74
CA ASN A 14 24.31 4.85 -19.02
C ASN A 14 23.07 4.62 -19.90
N ALA A 15 22.14 3.75 -19.49
CA ALA A 15 20.92 3.50 -20.24
C ALA A 15 19.95 4.67 -20.09
N SER A 16 19.60 5.31 -21.20
CA SER A 16 18.60 6.39 -21.21
C SER A 16 17.19 5.81 -21.35
N VAL A 17 16.26 6.27 -20.50
CA VAL A 17 14.84 5.88 -20.55
C VAL A 17 13.96 7.13 -20.52
N TYR A 18 12.99 7.16 -21.43
CA TYR A 18 12.00 8.24 -21.51
C TYR A 18 10.64 7.70 -21.10
N TYR A 19 9.97 8.41 -20.19
CA TYR A 19 8.62 8.08 -19.73
C TYR A 19 7.67 9.22 -20.05
N ASP A 20 6.43 8.90 -20.42
CA ASP A 20 5.33 9.86 -20.50
C ASP A 20 4.44 9.69 -19.27
N THR A 21 4.20 10.79 -18.57
CA THR A 21 3.35 10.85 -17.37
C THR A 21 2.16 11.78 -17.55
N ALA A 22 1.98 12.39 -18.73
CA ALA A 22 1.00 13.46 -18.94
C ALA A 22 -0.45 13.01 -18.77
N ASN A 23 -0.75 11.73 -19.05
CA ASN A 23 -2.11 11.17 -18.98
C ASN A 23 -2.30 10.19 -17.82
N LEU A 24 -1.36 10.16 -16.86
CA LEU A 24 -1.47 9.31 -15.68
C LEU A 24 -2.11 10.08 -14.53
N GLU A 25 -2.90 9.39 -13.71
CA GLU A 25 -3.29 9.93 -12.42
C GLU A 25 -2.06 10.11 -11.52
N PRO A 26 -2.08 11.06 -10.56
CA PRO A 26 -0.98 11.23 -9.61
C PRO A 26 -0.62 9.91 -8.92
N PRO A 27 0.67 9.68 -8.58
CA PRO A 27 1.05 8.47 -7.87
C PRO A 27 0.43 8.42 -6.47
N ILE A 28 0.07 7.22 -6.02
CA ILE A 28 -0.37 6.97 -4.64
C ILE A 28 0.88 6.71 -3.81
N LEU A 29 1.18 7.60 -2.86
CA LEU A 29 2.39 7.51 -2.04
C LEU A 29 2.09 7.28 -0.56
N THR A 30 0.85 7.55 -0.11
CA THR A 30 0.41 7.40 1.28
C THR A 30 -0.70 6.36 1.41
N ILE A 31 -0.93 5.88 2.64
CA ILE A 31 -2.01 4.94 2.93
C ILE A 31 -3.36 5.66 2.75
N GLU A 32 -3.43 6.91 3.19
CA GLU A 32 -4.61 7.76 3.11
C GLU A 32 -5.05 7.95 1.66
N ASP A 33 -4.11 8.22 0.75
CA ASP A 33 -4.38 8.34 -0.68
C ASP A 33 -4.89 7.02 -1.28
N ALA A 34 -4.31 5.89 -0.84
CA ALA A 34 -4.75 4.56 -1.29
C ALA A 34 -6.18 4.27 -0.85
N VAL A 35 -6.53 4.63 0.38
CA VAL A 35 -7.89 4.47 0.93
C VAL A 35 -8.88 5.35 0.19
N LEU A 36 -8.57 6.63 0.01
CA LEU A 36 -9.42 7.59 -0.69
C LEU A 36 -9.74 7.14 -2.13
N ARG A 37 -8.75 6.56 -2.80
CA ARG A 37 -8.88 6.09 -4.20
C ARG A 37 -9.33 4.64 -4.32
N SER A 38 -9.65 3.98 -3.21
CA SER A 38 -10.01 2.55 -3.18
C SER A 38 -8.97 1.65 -3.87
N SER A 39 -7.70 2.01 -3.78
CA SER A 39 -6.58 1.33 -4.43
C SER A 39 -6.07 0.19 -3.53
N PHE A 40 -6.82 -0.90 -3.49
CA PHE A 40 -6.49 -2.06 -2.65
C PHE A 40 -6.13 -3.30 -3.47
N PHE A 41 -5.28 -4.15 -2.91
CA PHE A 41 -5.17 -5.53 -3.38
C PHE A 41 -6.37 -6.33 -2.91
N HIS A 42 -6.93 -7.16 -3.78
CA HIS A 42 -7.96 -8.10 -3.36
C HIS A 42 -7.33 -9.18 -2.48
N ALA A 43 -7.60 -9.14 -1.18
CA ALA A 43 -7.06 -10.10 -0.23
C ALA A 43 -7.72 -11.48 -0.46
N PRO A 44 -6.93 -12.55 -0.61
CA PRO A 44 -7.46 -13.90 -0.57
C PRO A 44 -8.31 -14.13 0.69
N PRO A 45 -9.40 -14.91 0.62
CA PRO A 45 -10.37 -15.04 1.72
C PRO A 45 -9.77 -15.48 3.07
N PHE A 46 -8.63 -16.18 3.05
CA PHE A 46 -7.96 -16.65 4.27
C PHE A 46 -7.14 -15.57 5.00
N PHE A 47 -6.88 -14.43 4.36
CA PHE A 47 -6.30 -13.25 5.03
C PHE A 47 -7.36 -12.31 5.61
N VAL A 48 -8.64 -12.50 5.26
CA VAL A 48 -9.73 -11.70 5.80
C VAL A 48 -9.99 -12.14 7.24
N PRO A 49 -9.84 -11.27 8.24
CA PRO A 49 -10.10 -11.63 9.62
C PRO A 49 -11.57 -12.02 9.78
N GLN A 50 -11.81 -13.10 10.51
CA GLN A 50 -13.18 -13.51 10.85
C GLN A 50 -13.72 -12.59 11.94
N GLN A 51 -14.95 -12.11 11.75
CA GLN A 51 -15.64 -11.39 12.81
C GLN A 51 -16.10 -12.39 13.89
N ILE A 52 -15.58 -12.24 15.09
CA ILE A 52 -15.95 -13.05 16.25
C ILE A 52 -16.72 -12.18 17.25
N GLY A 53 -17.96 -12.54 17.54
CA GLY A 53 -18.82 -11.82 18.49
C GLY A 53 -19.38 -10.49 17.94
N CYS A 54 -19.86 -9.64 18.87
CA CYS A 54 -20.52 -8.37 18.55
C CYS A 54 -19.72 -7.19 19.10
N PHE A 55 -18.95 -6.54 18.22
CA PHE A 55 -18.09 -5.42 18.62
C PHE A 55 -18.88 -4.20 19.13
N SER A 56 -20.06 -3.93 18.56
CA SER A 56 -20.90 -2.81 19.02
C SER A 56 -21.36 -3.01 20.46
N ARG A 57 -21.79 -4.23 20.82
CA ARG A 57 -22.18 -4.56 22.20
C ARG A 57 -21.00 -4.46 23.16
N GLY A 58 -19.86 -5.07 22.78
CA GLY A 58 -18.64 -5.01 23.60
C GLY A 58 -18.14 -3.58 23.81
N MET A 59 -18.19 -2.74 22.78
CA MET A 59 -17.82 -1.33 22.88
C MET A 59 -18.80 -0.52 23.75
N SER A 60 -20.09 -0.84 23.73
CA SER A 60 -21.09 -0.16 24.57
C SER A 60 -21.07 -0.58 26.04
N GLU A 61 -20.67 -1.83 26.32
CA GLU A 61 -20.57 -2.39 27.67
C GLU A 61 -19.21 -2.07 28.34
N ALA A 62 -18.26 -1.51 27.59
CA ALA A 62 -16.92 -1.22 28.11
C ALA A 62 -16.92 -0.01 29.04
N ASP A 63 -16.29 -0.15 30.21
CA ASP A 63 -16.14 0.95 31.17
C ASP A 63 -15.24 2.09 30.66
N HIS A 64 -14.32 1.76 29.75
CA HIS A 64 -13.38 2.71 29.16
C HIS A 64 -13.18 2.42 27.67
N THR A 65 -13.22 3.48 26.86
CA THR A 65 -12.94 3.44 25.43
C THR A 65 -11.77 4.37 25.12
N ILE A 66 -10.83 3.88 24.30
CA ILE A 66 -9.76 4.72 23.76
C ILE A 66 -10.15 5.05 22.33
N HIS A 67 -10.58 6.28 22.12
CA HIS A 67 -10.72 6.82 20.78
C HIS A 67 -9.35 7.36 20.36
N SER A 68 -8.84 6.89 19.22
CA SER A 68 -7.68 7.52 18.61
C SER A 68 -8.05 8.99 18.33
N ALA A 69 -7.26 9.92 18.83
CA ALA A 69 -7.23 11.26 18.24
C ALA A 69 -6.49 11.08 16.92
N GLU A 70 -7.20 11.27 15.81
CA GLU A 70 -6.59 11.43 14.50
C GLU A 70 -5.63 12.63 14.50
#